data_AF-A0A951VKV0-F1
#
_entry.id   AF-A0A951VKV0-F1
#
_cell.length_a   1.000
_cell.length_b   1.000
_cell.length_c   1.000
_cell.angle_alpha   90.00
_cell.angle_beta   90.00
_cell.angle_gamma   90.00
#
_symmetry.space_group_name_H-M   'P 1'
#
loop_
_entity.id
_entity.type
_entity.pdbx_description
1 polymer ?
#
loop_
_entity_poly.entity_id
_entity_poly.type
_entity_poly.pdbx_seq_one_letter_code
_entity_poly.pdbx_strand_id
1 'polypeptide(L)'
;YGGMYYDTITLDNCLKPASILAWEMNYELLSEVHGAPLRLRVENQLGYKMVKWIERIEFVETYKTIGKGYGGKNEDDEYFDLIANV
;
A
#
# COMPACT_ATOMS: atom_id res chain seq x y z
N TYR A 1 -15.49 3.35 10.30
CA TYR A 1 -14.70 3.85 9.16
C TYR A 1 -14.89 2.88 8.01
N GLY A 2 -15.52 3.33 6.93
CA GLY A 2 -15.82 2.52 5.74
C GLY A 2 -15.32 3.27 4.51
N GLY A 3 -14.88 2.53 3.49
CA GLY A 3 -14.31 3.08 2.28
C GLY A 3 -13.25 2.16 1.70
N MET A 4 -12.93 2.37 0.42
CA MET A 4 -11.89 1.62 -0.27
C MET A 4 -10.52 1.99 0.30
N TYR A 5 -9.72 0.98 0.63
CA TYR A 5 -8.32 1.18 1.03
C TYR A 5 -7.47 1.38 -0.22
N TYR A 6 -6.62 2.40 -0.22
CA TYR A 6 -5.71 2.67 -1.33
C TYR A 6 -4.39 3.21 -0.79
N ASP A 7 -3.33 3.02 -1.56
CA ASP A 7 -2.02 3.58 -1.28
C ASP A 7 -1.28 3.87 -2.59
N THR A 8 -0.30 4.75 -2.53
CA THR A 8 0.54 5.12 -3.66
C THR A 8 2.00 4.80 -3.38
N ILE A 9 2.66 4.19 -4.36
CA ILE A 9 4.07 3.82 -4.28
C ILE A 9 4.78 4.48 -5.45
N THR A 10 5.95 5.05 -5.19
CA THR A 10 6.77 5.64 -6.24
C THR A 10 7.26 4.57 -7.20
N LEU A 11 7.41 4.93 -8.47
CA LEU A 11 7.87 3.99 -9.49
C LEU A 11 9.26 3.40 -9.16
N ASP A 12 10.16 4.22 -8.59
CA ASP A 12 11.47 3.75 -8.10
C ASP A 12 11.33 2.61 -7.07
N ASN A 13 10.40 2.75 -6.12
CA ASN A 13 10.14 1.69 -5.15
C ASN A 13 9.52 0.45 -5.82
N CYS A 14 8.57 0.62 -6.74
CA CYS A 14 7.95 -0.49 -7.47
C CYS A 14 8.98 -1.31 -8.27
N LEU A 15 10.02 -0.66 -8.80
CA LEU A 15 11.04 -1.31 -9.62
C LEU A 15 12.14 -2.01 -8.80
N LYS A 16 12.10 -1.94 -7.47
CA LYS A 16 13.08 -2.62 -6.62
C LYS A 16 12.90 -4.14 -6.68
N PRO A 17 13.98 -4.94 -6.67
CA PRO A 17 13.89 -6.40 -6.76
C PRO A 17 13.04 -7.07 -5.68
N ALA A 18 12.93 -6.44 -4.51
CA ALA A 18 12.14 -6.93 -3.38
C ALA A 18 10.68 -6.42 -3.39
N SER A 19 10.28 -5.66 -4.41
CA SER A 19 8.91 -5.20 -4.58
C SER A 19 8.15 -6.18 -5.45
N ILE A 20 7.23 -6.92 -4.85
CA ILE A 20 6.51 -8.01 -5.51
C ILE A 20 5.01 -7.94 -5.26
N LEU A 21 4.27 -8.47 -6.22
CA LEU A 21 2.88 -8.89 -6.01
C LEU A 21 2.92 -10.35 -5.57
N ALA A 22 2.46 -10.61 -4.36
CA ALA A 22 2.47 -11.95 -3.77
C ALA A 22 1.06 -12.53 -3.79
N TRP A 23 0.95 -13.77 -4.28
CA TRP A 23 -0.26 -14.61 -4.17
C TRP A 23 -0.06 -15.84 -3.26
N GLU A 24 1.20 -16.08 -2.84
CA GLU A 24 1.61 -17.17 -1.95
C GLU A 24 2.42 -16.65 -0.76
N MET A 25 2.41 -17.43 0.33
CA MET A 25 3.27 -17.27 1.49
C MET A 25 3.63 -18.65 2.04
N ASN A 26 4.92 -18.92 2.24
CA ASN A 26 5.41 -20.22 2.75
C ASN A 26 4.94 -21.43 1.92
N TYR A 27 4.99 -21.31 0.58
CA TYR A 27 4.58 -22.34 -0.38
C TYR A 27 3.08 -22.68 -0.40
N GLU A 28 2.25 -21.87 0.26
CA GLU A 28 0.81 -22.01 0.29
C GLU A 28 0.15 -20.73 -0.25
N LEU A 29 -1.07 -20.85 -0.80
CA LEU A 29 -1.86 -19.68 -1.20
C LEU A 29 -2.09 -18.77 0.01
N LEU A 30 -2.13 -17.46 -0.24
CA LEU A 30 -2.49 -16.51 0.82
C LEU A 30 -3.84 -16.87 1.44
N SER A 31 -3.94 -16.73 2.75
CA SER A 31 -5.24 -16.70 3.44
C SER A 31 -5.88 -15.32 3.28
N GLU A 32 -7.19 -15.24 3.52
CA GLU A 32 -7.94 -13.98 3.48
C GLU A 32 -7.32 -12.91 4.40
N VAL A 33 -6.89 -13.30 5.61
CA VAL A 33 -6.24 -12.41 6.58
C VAL A 33 -4.94 -11.82 6.04
N HIS A 34 -4.21 -12.60 5.24
CA HIS A 34 -2.96 -12.20 4.64
C HIS A 34 -3.10 -11.46 3.30
N GLY A 35 -4.33 -11.27 2.81
CA GLY A 35 -4.60 -10.45 1.62
C GLY A 35 -4.85 -11.23 0.34
N ALA A 36 -5.31 -12.49 0.44
CA ALA A 36 -5.70 -13.28 -0.72
C ALA A 36 -6.73 -12.56 -1.62
N PRO A 37 -6.70 -12.74 -2.95
CA PRO A 37 -5.78 -13.60 -3.69
C PRO A 37 -4.43 -12.92 -3.96
N LEU A 38 -4.32 -11.61 -3.78
CA LEU A 38 -3.16 -10.83 -4.18
C LEU A 38 -2.91 -9.67 -3.22
N ARG A 39 -1.66 -9.54 -2.80
CA ARG A 39 -1.18 -8.40 -2.00
C ARG A 39 0.09 -7.80 -2.57
N LEU A 40 0.37 -6.58 -2.17
CA LEU A 40 1.64 -5.91 -2.43
C LEU A 40 2.65 -6.23 -1.32
N ARG A 41 3.92 -6.33 -1.70
CA ARG A 41 5.09 -6.32 -0.83
C ARG A 41 6.07 -5.29 -1.37
N VAL A 42 6.52 -4.39 -0.51
CA VAL A 42 7.56 -3.40 -0.82
C VAL A 42 8.45 -3.31 0.41
N GLU A 43 9.43 -4.21 0.51
CA GLU A 43 10.17 -4.50 1.76
C GLU A 43 10.79 -3.29 2.46
N ASN A 44 11.09 -2.22 1.74
CA ASN A 44 11.67 -0.98 2.27
C ASN A 44 10.63 0.05 2.71
N GLN A 45 9.35 -0.32 2.84
CA GLN A 45 8.25 0.54 3.28
C GLN A 45 7.55 -0.02 4.52
N LEU A 46 6.79 0.83 5.21
CA LEU A 46 6.00 0.42 6.37
C LEU A 46 4.88 -0.56 5.96
N GLY A 47 4.50 -1.45 6.87
CA GLY A 47 3.55 -2.52 6.56
C GLY A 47 2.18 -2.02 6.08
N TYR A 48 1.74 -0.84 6.50
CA TYR A 48 0.48 -0.28 6.03
C TYR A 48 0.54 0.19 4.57
N LYS A 49 1.72 0.52 4.04
CA LYS A 49 1.93 0.82 2.62
C LYS A 49 1.69 -0.38 1.70
N MET A 50 1.63 -1.58 2.28
CA MET A 50 1.54 -2.84 1.55
C MET A 50 0.09 -3.32 1.47
N VAL A 51 -0.63 -2.78 0.47
CA VAL A 51 -2.05 -3.04 0.23
C VAL A 51 -2.35 -4.54 0.14
N LYS A 52 -3.37 -4.98 0.88
CA LYS A 52 -3.96 -6.32 0.81
C LYS A 52 -5.24 -6.28 -0.04
N TRP A 53 -5.61 -7.41 -0.64
CA TRP A 53 -6.84 -7.55 -1.43
C TRP A 53 -6.85 -6.63 -2.66
N ILE A 54 -5.78 -6.67 -3.46
CA ILE A 54 -5.62 -5.78 -4.62
C ILE A 54 -6.73 -6.02 -5.64
N GLU A 55 -7.51 -4.98 -5.92
CA GLU A 55 -8.51 -4.94 -6.99
C GLU A 55 -7.98 -4.24 -8.25
N ARG A 56 -7.15 -3.19 -8.09
CA ARG A 56 -6.73 -2.30 -9.18
C ARG A 56 -5.33 -1.74 -8.92
N ILE A 57 -4.55 -1.58 -9.99
CA ILE A 57 -3.27 -0.88 -10.00
C ILE A 57 -3.32 0.14 -11.13
N GLU A 58 -3.04 1.40 -10.82
CA GLU A 58 -3.10 2.51 -11.77
C GLU A 58 -1.80 3.31 -11.74
N PHE A 59 -1.29 3.65 -12.92
CA PHE A 59 -0.21 4.61 -13.05
C PHE A 59 -0.82 6.01 -13.13
N VAL A 60 -0.37 6.88 -12.24
CA VAL A 60 -0.83 8.27 -12.15
C VAL A 60 0.37 9.21 -12.23
N GLU A 61 0.17 10.38 -12.81
CA GLU A 61 1.23 11.41 -12.89
C GLU A 61 1.54 11.99 -11.50
N THR A 62 0.53 12.10 -10.63
CA THR A 62 0.70 12.58 -9.26
C THR A 62 -0.29 11.94 -8.30
N TYR A 63 0.17 11.63 -7.08
CA TYR A 63 -0.69 11.11 -6.01
C TYR A 63 -1.64 12.20 -5.46
N LYS A 64 -1.35 13.47 -5.71
CA LYS A 64 -2.11 14.62 -5.16
C LYS A 64 -3.57 14.67 -5.62
N THR A 65 -3.88 14.02 -6.75
CA THR A 65 -5.24 13.96 -7.31
C THR A 65 -6.03 12.76 -6.79
N ILE A 66 -5.42 11.90 -5.96
CA ILE A 66 -6.05 10.69 -5.42
C ILE A 66 -6.44 10.94 -3.95
N GLY A 67 -7.66 10.55 -3.58
CA GLY A 67 -8.20 10.74 -2.22
C GLY A 67 -8.13 12.20 -1.76
N LYS A 68 -7.55 12.46 -0.58
CA LYS A 68 -7.30 13.82 -0.07
C LYS A 68 -5.93 14.38 -0.47
N GLY A 69 -5.18 13.65 -1.30
CA GLY A 69 -3.92 14.09 -1.87
C GLY A 69 -2.69 13.88 -0.99
N TYR A 70 -2.79 13.06 0.07
CA TYR A 70 -1.64 12.72 0.94
C TYR A 70 -0.99 11.37 0.61
N GLY A 71 -1.51 10.67 -0.40
CA GLY A 71 -0.84 9.51 -1.00
C GLY A 71 -1.24 8.15 -0.43
N GLY A 72 -2.20 8.10 0.48
CA GLY A 72 -2.76 6.84 0.98
C GLY A 72 -3.89 7.06 1.97
N LYS A 73 -4.66 6.00 2.21
CA LYS A 73 -5.83 6.07 3.08
C LYS A 73 -5.45 6.42 4.52
N ASN A 74 -4.34 5.91 5.01
CA ASN A 74 -3.87 6.23 6.36
C ASN A 74 -3.34 7.66 6.43
N GLU A 75 -2.58 8.14 5.45
CA GLU A 75 -2.12 9.54 5.44
C GLU A 75 -3.28 10.54 5.30
N ASP A 76 -4.35 10.15 4.62
CA ASP A 76 -5.54 10.99 4.47
C ASP A 76 -6.35 11.09 5.77
N ASP A 77 -6.41 10.03 6.59
CA ASP A 77 -7.31 9.94 7.74
C ASP A 77 -6.60 10.04 9.09
N GLU A 78 -5.38 9.55 9.18
CA GLU A 78 -4.53 9.61 10.36
C GLU A 78 -3.51 10.74 10.17
N TYR A 79 -3.72 11.82 10.91
CA TYR A 79 -2.77 12.92 10.97
C TYR A 79 -1.52 12.43 11.71
N PHE A 80 -0.49 12.03 10.97
CA PHE A 80 0.85 11.90 11.53
C PHE A 80 1.43 13.31 11.65
N ASP A 81 1.44 13.86 12.87
CA ASP A 81 2.23 15.06 13.14
C ASP A 81 3.64 14.83 12.60
N LEU A 82 4.11 15.73 11.72
CA LEU A 82 5.44 15.69 11.11
C LEU A 82 6.58 15.78 12.15
N ILE A 83 6.23 16.00 13.43
CA ILE A 83 7.13 16.13 14.55
C ILE A 83 6.54 15.30 15.70
N ALA A 84 7.32 14.33 16.20
CA ALA A 84 7.03 13.73 17.49
C ALA A 84 7.14 14.85 18.55
N ASN A 85 6.01 15.37 19.01
CA ASN A 85 6.00 16.25 20.17
C ASN A 85 6.38 15.41 21.39
N VAL A 86 7.62 15.58 21.84
CA VAL A 86 8.12 15.16 23.17
C VAL A 86 7.82 16.26 24.17
#